data_AF-A0A945YNM9-F1
#
_entry.id   AF-A0A945YNM9-F1
#
_cell.length_a   1.000
_cell.length_b   1.000
_cell.length_c   1.000
_cell.angle_alpha   90.00
_cell.angle_beta   90.00
_cell.angle_gamma   90.00
#
_symmetry.space_group_name_H-M   'P 1'
#
loop_
_entity.id
_entity.type
_entity.pdbx_description
1 polymer ?
#
loop_
_entity_poly.entity_id
_entity_poly.type
_entity_poly.pdbx_seq_one_letter_code
_entity_poly.pdbx_strand_id
1 'polypeptide(L)'
;MKRDTINISDLRPTDEIIDVRSPKEYSADHIPGAVNLPVLNDEERKLVGWTYKNESSFKAKRIGAALVAKNIATHIELALSEKPETWSPVIYCWRGGKRSGSMSLVFRQIGWNAKQLSGGYKSFRRHVITDTNALASSFHYIVICGLTGTAKTDLIKEIKRQKGQALDLEGLAQHRGSVLGYDPNAKQPSQKKFETKIWHELKKLDQTRPVFIESESKKIGDLRIPEPLISAFRQGFCINITADINKRTDYLKQNYAHLILEPSTLAIQLNKLRSRHGNSGVDFWLDLISKGNWDEFIRDLLQKHYDASYSKSMQKNFHTFLEAPNYQLDTLSHDALSSTVEAILSNYS
;
A
#
# COMPACT_ATOMS: atom_id res chain seq x y z
N MET A 1 11.78 -39.25 5.23
CA MET A 1 10.52 -38.70 4.66
C MET A 1 10.87 -37.57 3.71
N LYS A 2 10.57 -37.68 2.41
CA LYS A 2 10.79 -36.57 1.45
C LYS A 2 9.94 -35.37 1.92
N ARG A 3 10.52 -34.16 1.89
CA ARG A 3 9.74 -32.95 2.15
C ARG A 3 8.85 -32.73 0.95
N ASP A 4 7.54 -32.77 1.16
CA ASP A 4 6.59 -32.30 0.15
C ASP A 4 6.64 -30.77 0.14
N THR A 5 7.24 -30.22 -0.90
CA THR A 5 7.48 -28.79 -1.05
C THR A 5 6.93 -28.30 -2.37
N ILE A 6 6.38 -27.09 -2.34
CA ILE A 6 5.92 -26.38 -3.54
C ILE A 6 6.66 -25.05 -3.69
N ASN A 7 6.81 -24.57 -4.91
CA ASN A 7 7.35 -23.24 -5.17
C ASN A 7 6.23 -22.20 -5.12
N ILE A 8 6.64 -20.92 -5.06
CA ILE A 8 5.69 -19.80 -5.05
C ILE A 8 4.88 -19.71 -6.35
N SER A 9 5.46 -20.10 -7.48
CA SER A 9 4.80 -20.18 -8.79
C SER A 9 3.66 -21.19 -8.84
N ASP A 10 3.68 -22.16 -7.92
CA ASP A 10 2.75 -23.30 -7.92
C ASP A 10 1.55 -23.06 -7.00
N LEU A 11 1.53 -21.92 -6.29
CA LEU A 11 0.41 -21.52 -5.43
C LEU A 11 -0.82 -21.17 -6.26
N ARG A 12 -1.95 -21.72 -5.87
CA ARG A 12 -3.26 -21.46 -6.48
C ARG A 12 -4.06 -20.52 -5.58
N PRO A 13 -4.97 -19.69 -6.14
CA PRO A 13 -5.84 -18.83 -5.35
C PRO A 13 -6.70 -19.56 -4.31
N THR A 14 -7.00 -20.85 -4.55
CA THR A 14 -7.81 -21.70 -3.67
C THR A 14 -7.01 -22.39 -2.57
N ASP A 15 -5.68 -22.27 -2.56
CA ASP A 15 -4.86 -22.94 -1.53
C ASP A 15 -5.04 -22.23 -0.19
N GLU A 16 -5.27 -23.01 0.88
CA GLU A 16 -5.21 -22.48 2.24
C GLU A 16 -3.76 -22.31 2.67
N ILE A 17 -3.35 -21.06 2.92
CA ILE A 17 -1.96 -20.72 3.23
C ILE A 17 -1.82 -20.43 4.73
N ILE A 18 -0.84 -21.07 5.38
CA ILE A 18 -0.56 -20.90 6.81
C ILE A 18 0.79 -20.24 6.99
N ASP A 19 0.78 -19.03 7.56
CA ASP A 19 1.98 -18.34 8.01
C ASP A 19 2.30 -18.71 9.46
N VAL A 20 3.39 -19.44 9.67
CA VAL A 20 3.82 -19.85 11.02
C VAL A 20 4.83 -18.91 11.65
N ARG A 21 5.08 -17.75 11.04
CA ARG A 21 5.89 -16.68 11.63
C ARG A 21 5.15 -16.00 12.79
N SER A 22 5.87 -15.21 13.58
CA SER A 22 5.26 -14.54 14.73
C SER A 22 4.25 -13.46 14.30
N PRO A 23 3.31 -13.06 15.18
CA PRO A 23 2.30 -12.05 14.86
C PRO A 23 2.89 -10.72 14.35
N LYS A 24 4.02 -10.28 14.91
CA LYS A 24 4.74 -9.08 14.41
C LYS A 24 5.28 -9.25 12.99
N GLU A 25 5.78 -10.44 12.64
CA GLU A 25 6.25 -10.71 11.27
C GLU A 25 5.09 -10.74 10.28
N TYR A 26 3.96 -11.34 10.66
CA TYR A 26 2.75 -11.45 9.85
C TYR A 26 2.07 -10.09 9.64
N SER A 27 1.89 -9.30 10.70
CA SER A 27 1.29 -7.96 10.62
C SER A 27 2.11 -7.00 9.75
N ALA A 28 3.44 -7.12 9.78
CA ALA A 28 4.33 -6.32 8.96
C ALA A 28 4.08 -6.54 7.46
N ASP A 29 3.94 -7.78 7.01
CA ASP A 29 3.54 -8.19 5.65
C ASP A 29 3.42 -9.72 5.59
N HIS A 30 2.54 -10.26 4.75
CA HIS A 30 2.30 -11.70 4.58
C HIS A 30 1.78 -12.00 3.17
N ILE A 31 1.77 -13.29 2.79
CA ILE A 31 1.16 -13.71 1.52
C ILE A 31 -0.35 -13.42 1.57
N PRO A 32 -0.96 -12.73 0.59
CA PRO A 32 -2.39 -12.45 0.58
C PRO A 32 -3.22 -13.72 0.80
N GLY A 33 -4.21 -13.65 1.70
CA GLY A 33 -5.07 -14.78 2.05
C GLY A 33 -4.49 -15.75 3.08
N ALA A 34 -3.23 -15.61 3.50
CA ALA A 34 -2.65 -16.47 4.52
C ALA A 34 -3.26 -16.24 5.90
N VAL A 35 -3.45 -17.31 6.68
CA VAL A 35 -3.85 -17.27 8.09
C VAL A 35 -2.60 -17.42 8.97
N ASN A 36 -2.52 -16.64 10.06
CA ASN A 36 -1.39 -16.73 10.98
C ASN A 36 -1.62 -17.78 12.06
N LEU A 37 -0.87 -18.89 12.02
CA LEU A 37 -0.79 -19.89 13.08
C LEU A 37 0.65 -19.97 13.59
N PRO A 38 1.08 -19.01 14.44
CA PRO A 38 2.47 -18.89 14.83
C PRO A 38 2.93 -20.12 15.61
N VAL A 39 4.05 -20.72 15.19
CA VAL A 39 4.72 -21.76 15.99
C VAL A 39 5.62 -21.16 17.07
N LEU A 40 5.88 -19.86 17.01
CA LEU A 40 6.49 -19.05 18.07
C LEU A 40 5.81 -17.69 18.07
N ASN A 41 5.35 -17.22 19.23
CA ASN A 41 4.91 -15.84 19.41
C ASN A 41 6.11 -14.86 19.37
N ASP A 42 5.84 -13.55 19.51
CA ASP A 42 6.90 -12.54 19.39
C ASP A 42 7.97 -12.64 20.48
N GLU A 43 7.59 -12.95 21.73
CA GLU A 43 8.53 -13.09 22.85
C GLU A 43 9.31 -14.41 22.77
N GLU A 44 8.64 -15.51 22.44
CA GLU A 44 9.28 -16.81 22.21
C GLU A 44 10.29 -16.73 21.06
N ARG A 45 9.93 -16.04 19.97
CA ARG A 45 10.84 -15.81 18.85
C ARG A 45 12.05 -14.98 19.29
N LYS A 46 11.86 -13.92 20.06
CA LYS A 46 12.96 -13.10 20.60
C LYS A 46 13.88 -13.94 21.49
N LEU A 47 13.31 -14.75 22.39
CA LEU A 47 14.06 -15.66 23.27
C LEU A 47 14.91 -16.63 22.47
N VAL A 48 14.32 -17.37 21.54
CA VAL A 48 15.04 -18.35 20.71
C VAL A 48 16.14 -17.66 19.88
N GLY A 49 15.85 -16.48 19.33
CA GLY A 49 16.82 -15.69 18.58
C GLY A 49 17.99 -15.19 19.45
N TRP A 50 17.69 -14.71 20.66
CA TRP A 50 18.69 -14.26 21.62
C TRP A 50 19.57 -15.43 22.10
N THR A 51 18.99 -16.56 22.47
CA THR A 51 19.72 -17.78 22.86
C THR A 51 20.64 -18.27 21.72
N TYR A 52 20.17 -18.21 20.48
CA TYR A 52 20.97 -18.61 19.32
C TYR A 52 22.22 -17.74 19.17
N LYS A 53 22.08 -16.43 19.40
CA LYS A 53 23.17 -15.45 19.23
C LYS A 53 24.13 -15.44 20.42
N ASN A 54 23.62 -15.54 21.65
CA ASN A 54 24.38 -15.26 22.86
C ASN A 54 24.81 -16.50 23.64
N GLU A 55 24.21 -17.66 23.38
CA GLU A 55 24.54 -18.89 24.14
C GLU A 55 25.03 -20.00 23.21
N SER A 56 24.13 -20.69 22.50
CA SER A 56 24.52 -21.70 21.51
C SER A 56 23.39 -22.06 20.56
N SER A 57 23.79 -22.50 19.36
CA SER A 57 22.87 -23.03 18.35
C SER A 57 22.07 -24.24 18.87
N PHE A 58 22.70 -25.12 19.65
CA PHE A 58 22.04 -26.31 20.19
C PHE A 58 20.99 -25.96 21.24
N LYS A 59 21.32 -25.10 22.22
CA LYS A 59 20.37 -24.67 23.26
C LYS A 59 19.16 -23.96 22.65
N ALA A 60 19.38 -23.09 21.67
CA ALA A 60 18.29 -22.42 20.94
C ALA A 60 17.40 -23.41 20.18
N LYS A 61 17.99 -24.42 19.52
CA LYS A 61 17.24 -25.47 18.82
C LYS A 61 16.40 -26.31 19.80
N ARG A 62 16.93 -26.64 20.98
CA ARG A 62 16.22 -27.41 22.01
C ARG A 62 15.03 -26.64 22.58
N ILE A 63 15.24 -25.39 22.99
CA ILE A 63 14.17 -24.51 23.49
C ILE A 63 13.12 -24.28 22.39
N GLY A 64 13.57 -23.92 21.18
CA GLY A 64 12.68 -23.68 20.05
C GLY A 64 11.86 -24.91 19.67
N ALA A 65 12.43 -26.12 19.72
CA ALA A 65 11.69 -27.34 19.42
C ALA A 65 10.56 -27.61 20.41
N ALA A 66 10.80 -27.40 21.71
CA ALA A 66 9.78 -27.58 22.75
C ALA A 66 8.62 -26.58 22.59
N LEU A 67 8.94 -25.29 22.37
CA LEU A 67 7.94 -24.24 22.15
C LEU A 67 7.13 -24.49 20.87
N VAL A 68 7.81 -24.83 19.77
CA VAL A 68 7.16 -25.16 18.50
C VAL A 68 6.22 -26.35 18.66
N ALA A 69 6.64 -27.41 19.34
CA ALA A 69 5.79 -28.59 19.58
C ALA A 69 4.53 -28.23 20.39
N LYS A 70 4.70 -27.46 21.48
CA LYS A 70 3.57 -27.00 22.30
C LYS A 70 2.57 -26.18 21.48
N ASN A 71 3.07 -25.20 20.72
CA ASN A 71 2.20 -24.32 19.93
C ASN A 71 1.51 -25.06 18.78
N ILE A 72 2.17 -26.04 18.16
CA ILE A 72 1.53 -26.91 17.15
C ILE A 72 0.36 -27.69 17.79
N ALA A 73 0.55 -28.28 18.98
CA ALA A 73 -0.50 -28.99 19.68
C ALA A 73 -1.72 -28.08 19.94
N THR A 74 -1.48 -26.86 20.45
CA THR A 74 -2.55 -25.87 20.67
C THR A 74 -3.31 -25.53 19.39
N HIS A 75 -2.63 -25.36 18.25
CA HIS A 75 -3.33 -25.07 16.98
C HIS A 75 -4.18 -26.26 16.50
N ILE A 76 -3.71 -27.50 16.70
CA ILE A 76 -4.46 -28.72 16.36
C ILE A 76 -5.72 -28.84 17.20
N GLU A 77 -5.60 -28.64 18.52
CA GLU A 77 -6.72 -28.73 19.47
C GLU A 77 -7.78 -27.64 19.28
N LEU A 78 -7.36 -26.46 18.80
CA LEU A 78 -8.22 -25.29 18.69
C LEU A 78 -8.56 -24.97 17.24
N ALA A 79 -7.73 -24.18 16.57
CA ALA A 79 -8.04 -23.59 15.27
C ALA A 79 -8.25 -24.61 14.14
N LEU A 80 -7.81 -25.86 14.34
CA LEU A 80 -7.78 -26.90 13.32
C LEU A 80 -8.60 -28.15 13.68
N SER A 81 -9.36 -28.14 14.79
CA SER A 81 -10.10 -29.31 15.27
C SER A 81 -11.10 -29.85 14.23
N GLU A 82 -11.71 -28.95 13.47
CA GLU A 82 -12.75 -29.25 12.47
C GLU A 82 -12.20 -29.42 11.04
N LYS A 83 -10.87 -29.48 10.85
CA LYS A 83 -10.31 -29.63 9.49
C LYS A 83 -10.52 -31.06 8.97
N PRO A 84 -11.08 -31.23 7.76
CA PRO A 84 -11.35 -32.55 7.21
C PRO A 84 -10.06 -33.30 6.87
N GLU A 85 -10.13 -34.62 6.75
CA GLU A 85 -8.98 -35.47 6.37
C GLU A 85 -8.37 -35.07 5.01
N THR A 86 -9.20 -34.58 4.08
CA THR A 86 -8.77 -34.15 2.74
C THR A 86 -8.06 -32.79 2.73
N TRP A 87 -7.87 -32.15 3.89
CA TRP A 87 -7.27 -30.84 3.98
C TRP A 87 -5.80 -30.83 3.52
N SER A 88 -5.43 -29.84 2.72
CA SER A 88 -4.14 -29.77 2.01
C SER A 88 -3.51 -28.37 2.11
N PRO A 89 -3.13 -27.91 3.32
CA PRO A 89 -2.62 -26.56 3.51
C PRO A 89 -1.19 -26.39 2.99
N VAL A 90 -0.85 -25.15 2.61
CA VAL A 90 0.52 -24.73 2.31
C VAL A 90 1.08 -23.94 3.48
N ILE A 91 2.16 -24.44 4.08
CA ILE A 91 2.73 -23.89 5.30
C ILE A 91 4.06 -23.21 5.00
N TYR A 92 4.23 -21.97 5.47
CA TYR A 92 5.48 -21.24 5.29
C TYR A 92 5.94 -20.55 6.57
N CYS A 93 7.27 -20.40 6.66
CA CYS A 93 7.92 -19.52 7.63
C CYS A 93 8.85 -18.57 6.86
N TRP A 94 9.73 -17.84 7.56
CA TRP A 94 10.60 -16.84 6.91
C TRP A 94 11.42 -17.36 5.71
N ARG A 95 11.96 -18.58 5.80
CA ARG A 95 12.88 -19.17 4.79
C ARG A 95 12.47 -20.57 4.32
N GLY A 96 11.27 -21.05 4.67
CA GLY A 96 10.90 -22.45 4.43
C GLY A 96 11.83 -23.43 5.18
N GLY A 97 12.21 -23.07 6.41
CA GLY A 97 13.12 -23.84 7.26
C GLY A 97 12.41 -24.68 8.31
N LYS A 98 13.06 -24.86 9.48
CA LYS A 98 12.60 -25.74 10.56
C LYS A 98 11.19 -25.41 11.08
N ARG A 99 10.82 -24.14 11.22
CA ARG A 99 9.51 -23.73 11.77
C ARG A 99 8.34 -24.28 10.96
N SER A 100 8.27 -23.98 9.67
CA SER A 100 7.21 -24.54 8.81
C SER A 100 7.40 -26.04 8.57
N GLY A 101 8.65 -26.52 8.52
CA GLY A 101 8.94 -27.94 8.38
C GLY A 101 8.41 -28.80 9.55
N SER A 102 8.50 -28.31 10.79
CA SER A 102 7.99 -28.97 11.99
C SER A 102 6.47 -29.10 11.95
N MET A 103 5.75 -28.01 11.67
CA MET A 103 4.28 -28.06 11.57
C MET A 103 3.83 -28.96 10.42
N SER A 104 4.47 -28.84 9.25
CA SER A 104 4.16 -29.71 8.10
C SER A 104 4.44 -31.19 8.39
N LEU A 105 5.47 -31.49 9.19
CA LEU A 105 5.76 -32.86 9.61
C LEU A 105 4.63 -33.42 10.46
N VAL A 106 4.20 -32.69 11.50
CA VAL A 106 3.10 -33.11 12.38
C VAL A 106 1.81 -33.29 11.59
N PHE A 107 1.46 -32.33 10.73
CA PHE A 107 0.23 -32.42 9.92
C PHE A 107 0.21 -33.65 9.02
N ARG A 108 1.36 -33.99 8.41
CA ARG A 108 1.45 -35.23 7.61
C ARG A 108 1.43 -36.50 8.45
N GLN A 109 1.83 -36.46 9.73
CA GLN A 109 1.67 -37.60 10.62
C GLN A 109 0.21 -37.80 11.05
N ILE A 110 -0.59 -36.73 11.07
CA ILE A 110 -2.04 -36.79 11.30
C ILE A 110 -2.77 -37.39 10.08
N GLY A 111 -2.27 -37.12 8.87
CA GLY A 111 -2.84 -37.63 7.61
C GLY A 111 -3.15 -36.54 6.58
N TRP A 112 -3.04 -35.27 6.95
CA TRP A 112 -3.28 -34.15 6.03
C TRP A 112 -2.20 -34.03 4.97
N ASN A 113 -2.59 -33.57 3.78
CA ASN A 113 -1.69 -33.34 2.64
C ASN A 113 -0.95 -32.01 2.75
N ALA A 114 -0.27 -31.79 3.88
CA ALA A 114 0.39 -30.52 4.18
C ALA A 114 1.70 -30.35 3.39
N LYS A 115 1.75 -29.28 2.60
CA LYS A 115 2.90 -28.90 1.77
C LYS A 115 3.66 -27.74 2.39
N GLN A 116 4.98 -27.73 2.21
CA GLN A 116 5.83 -26.64 2.70
C GLN A 116 6.22 -25.70 1.55
N LEU A 117 6.03 -24.39 1.72
CA LEU A 117 6.48 -23.42 0.72
C LEU A 117 8.02 -23.35 0.70
N SER A 118 8.61 -23.72 -0.44
CA SER A 118 10.05 -23.68 -0.69
C SER A 118 10.56 -22.24 -0.64
N GLY A 119 11.61 -22.00 0.16
CA GLY A 119 12.16 -20.66 0.41
C GLY A 119 11.29 -19.74 1.27
N GLY A 120 10.06 -20.14 1.61
CA GLY A 120 9.13 -19.45 2.49
C GLY A 120 8.81 -18.01 2.09
N TYR A 121 8.54 -17.15 3.07
CA TYR A 121 8.23 -15.75 2.81
C TYR A 121 9.34 -15.00 2.03
N LYS A 122 10.62 -15.40 2.19
CA LYS A 122 11.72 -14.81 1.42
C LYS A 122 11.59 -15.06 -0.09
N SER A 123 11.17 -16.27 -0.52
CA SER A 123 10.95 -16.54 -1.94
C SER A 123 9.72 -15.79 -2.45
N PHE A 124 8.65 -15.71 -1.65
CA PHE A 124 7.50 -14.85 -1.94
C PHE A 124 7.93 -13.39 -2.20
N ARG A 125 8.75 -12.80 -1.32
CA ARG A 125 9.22 -11.42 -1.51
C ARG A 125 10.01 -11.20 -2.78
N ARG A 126 10.84 -12.16 -3.17
CA ARG A 126 11.56 -12.08 -4.45
C ARG A 126 10.58 -12.15 -5.61
N HIS A 127 9.59 -13.04 -5.53
CA HIS A 127 8.55 -13.17 -6.54
C HIS A 127 7.75 -11.87 -6.70
N VAL A 128 7.28 -11.25 -5.61
CA VAL A 128 6.60 -9.94 -5.62
C VAL A 128 7.43 -8.89 -6.36
N ILE A 129 8.72 -8.77 -6.05
CA ILE A 129 9.60 -7.77 -6.68
C ILE A 129 9.80 -8.06 -8.17
N THR A 130 10.13 -9.31 -8.52
CA THR A 130 10.38 -9.71 -9.92
C THR A 130 9.13 -9.56 -10.77
N ASP A 131 7.97 -10.01 -10.27
CA ASP A 131 6.72 -9.98 -11.00
C ASP A 131 6.18 -8.55 -11.11
N THR A 132 6.33 -7.71 -10.07
CA THR A 132 6.01 -6.27 -10.17
C THR A 132 6.85 -5.58 -11.24
N ASN A 133 8.12 -5.92 -11.37
CA ASN A 133 8.99 -5.35 -12.41
C ASN A 133 8.50 -5.73 -13.82
N ALA A 134 8.12 -6.99 -14.03
CA ALA A 134 7.56 -7.45 -15.31
C ALA A 134 6.21 -6.79 -15.61
N LEU A 135 5.31 -6.79 -14.63
CA LEU A 135 3.97 -6.21 -14.74
C LEU A 135 4.02 -4.70 -14.99
N ALA A 136 4.94 -3.98 -14.35
CA ALA A 136 5.05 -2.54 -14.47
C ALA A 136 5.16 -2.10 -15.93
N SER A 137 5.85 -2.84 -16.79
CA SER A 137 6.02 -2.48 -18.21
C SER A 137 4.98 -3.12 -19.14
N SER A 138 4.10 -3.99 -18.62
CA SER A 138 3.10 -4.73 -19.40
C SER A 138 1.76 -3.99 -19.57
N PHE A 139 1.56 -2.88 -18.85
CA PHE A 139 0.34 -2.10 -18.89
C PHE A 139 0.53 -0.80 -19.66
N HIS A 140 -0.55 -0.33 -20.27
CA HIS A 140 -0.67 1.03 -20.78
C HIS A 140 -1.26 1.92 -19.69
N TYR A 141 -0.49 2.89 -19.21
CA TYR A 141 -0.94 3.79 -18.13
C TYR A 141 -1.51 5.09 -18.68
N ILE A 142 -2.62 5.51 -18.05
CA ILE A 142 -3.17 6.84 -18.20
C ILE A 142 -2.98 7.57 -16.89
N VAL A 143 -2.16 8.62 -16.93
CA VAL A 143 -1.79 9.40 -15.76
C VAL A 143 -2.76 10.56 -15.60
N ILE A 144 -3.52 10.53 -14.51
CA ILE A 144 -4.39 11.62 -14.07
C ILE A 144 -3.50 12.65 -13.38
N CYS A 145 -3.14 13.68 -14.14
CA CYS A 145 -2.44 14.86 -13.66
C CYS A 145 -3.44 15.91 -13.15
N GLY A 146 -2.95 16.82 -12.32
CA GLY A 146 -3.75 17.92 -11.80
C GLY A 146 -3.20 18.45 -10.50
N LEU A 147 -3.57 19.68 -10.16
CA LEU A 147 -3.10 20.34 -8.95
C LEU A 147 -3.72 19.75 -7.68
N THR A 148 -3.24 20.17 -6.50
CA THR A 148 -3.81 19.72 -5.22
C THR A 148 -5.26 20.20 -5.08
N GLY A 149 -6.17 19.35 -4.63
CA GLY A 149 -7.59 19.71 -4.44
C GLY A 149 -8.45 19.62 -5.70
N THR A 150 -7.97 19.02 -6.80
CA THR A 150 -8.77 18.73 -8.00
C THR A 150 -9.48 17.37 -7.97
N ALA A 151 -9.72 16.81 -6.78
CA ALA A 151 -10.45 15.55 -6.56
C ALA A 151 -9.93 14.31 -7.32
N LYS A 152 -8.63 14.24 -7.66
CA LYS A 152 -8.02 13.10 -8.39
C LYS A 152 -8.25 11.74 -7.71
N THR A 153 -8.13 11.67 -6.38
CA THR A 153 -8.41 10.46 -5.62
C THR A 153 -9.86 10.00 -5.77
N ASP A 154 -10.80 10.94 -5.85
CA ASP A 154 -12.22 10.61 -6.04
C ASP A 154 -12.49 10.21 -7.50
N LEU A 155 -11.80 10.80 -8.48
CA LEU A 155 -11.82 10.32 -9.87
C LEU A 155 -11.34 8.87 -9.98
N ILE A 156 -10.27 8.49 -9.29
CA ILE A 156 -9.77 7.10 -9.29
C ILE A 156 -10.81 6.11 -8.74
N LYS A 157 -11.48 6.48 -7.64
CA LYS A 157 -12.56 5.66 -7.08
C LYS A 157 -13.72 5.55 -8.06
N GLU A 158 -14.06 6.65 -8.71
CA GLU A 158 -15.16 6.73 -9.66
C GLU A 158 -14.88 5.90 -10.94
N ILE A 159 -13.65 5.93 -11.45
CA ILE A 159 -13.20 5.05 -12.54
C ILE A 159 -13.42 3.59 -12.19
N LYS A 160 -13.07 3.18 -10.97
CA LYS A 160 -13.32 1.81 -10.49
C LYS A 160 -14.82 1.50 -10.40
N ARG A 161 -15.63 2.45 -9.90
CA ARG A 161 -17.10 2.31 -9.81
C ARG A 161 -17.72 2.06 -11.18
N GLN A 162 -17.23 2.75 -12.20
CA GLN A 162 -17.64 2.60 -13.59
C GLN A 162 -16.91 1.46 -14.33
N LYS A 163 -16.29 0.52 -13.61
CA LYS A 163 -15.62 -0.69 -14.15
C LYS A 163 -14.38 -0.41 -15.01
N GLY A 164 -13.83 0.80 -14.97
CA GLY A 164 -12.49 1.09 -15.47
C GLY A 164 -11.40 0.49 -14.58
N GLN A 165 -10.18 0.34 -15.10
CA GLN A 165 -9.05 -0.18 -14.32
C GLN A 165 -8.25 0.98 -13.73
N ALA A 166 -8.04 1.00 -12.42
CA ALA A 166 -7.20 2.00 -11.79
C ALA A 166 -6.35 1.43 -10.66
N LEU A 167 -5.13 1.95 -10.51
CA LEU A 167 -4.25 1.65 -9.38
C LEU A 167 -4.26 2.82 -8.39
N ASP A 168 -5.02 2.65 -7.32
CA ASP A 168 -5.19 3.62 -6.23
C ASP A 168 -4.01 3.53 -5.23
N LEU A 169 -2.90 4.17 -5.56
CA LEU A 169 -1.68 4.09 -4.76
C LEU A 169 -1.83 4.73 -3.38
N GLU A 170 -2.57 5.82 -3.26
CA GLU A 170 -2.86 6.49 -1.99
C GLU A 170 -3.70 5.60 -1.06
N GLY A 171 -4.75 4.97 -1.60
CA GLY A 171 -5.56 4.00 -0.88
C GLY A 171 -4.75 2.78 -0.42
N LEU A 172 -3.85 2.27 -1.27
CA LEU A 172 -2.94 1.18 -0.88
C LEU A 172 -1.95 1.60 0.23
N ALA A 173 -1.47 2.84 0.17
CA ALA A 173 -0.59 3.48 1.13
C ALA A 173 -1.29 3.90 2.43
N GLN A 174 -2.63 3.88 2.47
CA GLN A 174 -3.43 4.45 3.57
C GLN A 174 -2.98 5.87 3.89
N HIS A 175 -2.85 6.66 2.83
CA HIS A 175 -2.39 8.04 2.89
C HIS A 175 -3.44 8.91 2.20
N ARG A 176 -3.59 10.16 2.65
CA ARG A 176 -4.34 11.18 1.91
C ARG A 176 -3.32 12.11 1.31
N GLY A 177 -3.38 12.46 0.04
CA GLY A 177 -2.32 13.25 -0.60
C GLY A 177 -2.02 14.57 0.09
N SER A 178 -0.81 15.09 -0.20
CA SER A 178 -0.26 16.38 0.23
C SER A 178 0.37 16.44 1.64
N VAL A 179 1.05 17.55 1.97
CA VAL A 179 1.64 17.82 3.31
C VAL A 179 0.54 17.94 4.38
N LEU A 180 -0.70 18.25 3.98
CA LEU A 180 -1.89 18.23 4.84
C LEU A 180 -2.51 16.83 4.96
N GLY A 181 -1.95 15.85 4.26
CA GLY A 181 -2.39 14.46 4.17
C GLY A 181 -2.29 13.62 5.44
N TYR A 182 -1.84 14.23 6.54
CA TYR A 182 -1.68 13.55 7.82
C TYR A 182 -3.06 13.23 8.41
N ASP A 183 -3.48 11.99 8.28
CA ASP A 183 -4.61 11.43 9.02
C ASP A 183 -4.03 10.74 10.28
N PRO A 184 -4.24 11.30 11.50
CA PRO A 184 -3.71 10.73 12.74
C PRO A 184 -4.22 9.31 13.01
N ASN A 185 -5.34 8.92 12.39
CA ASN A 185 -5.92 7.60 12.53
C ASN A 185 -5.43 6.61 11.44
N ALA A 186 -4.79 7.09 10.37
CA ALA A 186 -4.29 6.25 9.30
C ALA A 186 -2.83 5.85 9.54
N LYS A 187 -2.60 4.58 9.87
CA LYS A 187 -1.26 4.02 9.98
C LYS A 187 -0.82 3.45 8.64
N GLN A 188 0.15 4.10 7.97
CA GLN A 188 0.72 3.57 6.73
C GLN A 188 1.22 2.12 6.92
N PRO A 189 1.03 1.24 5.92
CA PRO A 189 1.56 -0.12 5.96
C PRO A 189 3.09 -0.09 6.02
N SER A 190 3.72 -1.24 6.31
CA SER A 190 5.16 -1.36 6.08
C SER A 190 5.46 -1.25 4.58
N GLN A 191 6.68 -0.83 4.23
CA GLN A 191 7.15 -0.80 2.84
C GLN A 191 6.90 -2.13 2.09
N LYS A 192 7.12 -3.28 2.77
CA LYS A 192 6.90 -4.60 2.15
C LYS A 192 5.43 -4.86 1.87
N LYS A 193 4.55 -4.49 2.81
CA LYS A 193 3.10 -4.66 2.66
C LYS A 193 2.52 -3.73 1.61
N PHE A 194 3.05 -2.51 1.49
CA PHE A 194 2.72 -1.61 0.39
C PHE A 194 3.07 -2.22 -0.96
N GLU A 195 4.30 -2.73 -1.12
CA GLU A 195 4.73 -3.43 -2.34
C GLU A 195 3.89 -4.69 -2.63
N THR A 196 3.53 -5.48 -1.60
CA THR A 196 2.64 -6.64 -1.76
C THR A 196 1.28 -6.22 -2.28
N LYS A 197 0.71 -5.16 -1.70
CA LYS A 197 -0.60 -4.64 -2.08
C LYS A 197 -0.58 -4.18 -3.54
N ILE A 198 0.45 -3.44 -3.95
CA ILE A 198 0.62 -3.00 -5.35
C ILE A 198 0.68 -4.21 -6.27
N TRP A 199 1.58 -5.16 -6.00
CA TRP A 199 1.70 -6.38 -6.79
C TRP A 199 0.37 -7.12 -6.90
N HIS A 200 -0.32 -7.30 -5.77
CA HIS A 200 -1.58 -8.01 -5.72
C HIS A 200 -2.70 -7.32 -6.52
N GLU A 201 -2.76 -5.99 -6.52
CA GLU A 201 -3.70 -5.24 -7.36
C GLU A 201 -3.34 -5.34 -8.84
N LEU A 202 -2.06 -5.19 -9.21
CA LEU A 202 -1.60 -5.34 -10.60
C LEU A 202 -1.97 -6.71 -11.19
N LYS A 203 -1.91 -7.79 -10.39
CA LYS A 203 -2.29 -9.15 -10.84
C LYS A 203 -3.76 -9.30 -11.20
N LYS A 204 -4.64 -8.41 -10.76
CA LYS A 204 -6.08 -8.44 -11.04
C LYS A 204 -6.44 -7.67 -12.30
N LEU A 205 -5.51 -6.87 -12.83
CA LEU A 205 -5.74 -6.03 -13.99
C LEU A 205 -5.53 -6.82 -15.28
N ASP A 206 -6.36 -6.50 -16.27
CA ASP A 206 -6.25 -6.93 -17.65
C ASP A 206 -5.21 -6.07 -18.38
N GLN A 207 -4.18 -6.71 -18.94
CA GLN A 207 -3.09 -6.04 -19.65
C GLN A 207 -3.53 -5.42 -20.98
N THR A 208 -4.67 -5.85 -21.53
CA THR A 208 -5.21 -5.34 -22.80
C THR A 208 -5.96 -4.04 -22.65
N ARG A 209 -6.26 -3.63 -21.42
CA ARG A 209 -7.04 -2.42 -21.09
C ARG A 209 -6.13 -1.38 -20.41
N PRO A 210 -6.40 -0.07 -20.60
CA PRO A 210 -5.63 0.97 -19.93
C PRO A 210 -5.76 0.87 -18.40
N VAL A 211 -4.75 1.36 -17.70
CA VAL A 211 -4.73 1.46 -16.23
C VAL A 211 -4.57 2.93 -15.83
N PHE A 212 -5.58 3.47 -15.17
CA PHE A 212 -5.57 4.85 -14.66
C PHE A 212 -4.81 4.94 -13.34
N ILE A 213 -3.97 5.97 -13.22
CA ILE A 213 -3.17 6.23 -12.02
C ILE A 213 -3.11 7.73 -11.74
N GLU A 214 -2.93 8.12 -10.49
CA GLU A 214 -2.65 9.52 -10.16
C GLU A 214 -1.19 9.87 -10.45
N SER A 215 -0.93 11.14 -10.78
CA SER A 215 0.41 11.68 -11.00
C SER A 215 1.22 11.78 -9.70
N GLU A 216 1.48 10.65 -9.07
CA GLU A 216 2.18 10.56 -7.79
C GLU A 216 3.68 10.84 -7.92
N SER A 217 4.25 11.37 -6.83
CA SER A 217 5.70 11.50 -6.72
C SER A 217 6.35 10.13 -6.50
N LYS A 218 7.69 10.04 -6.40
CA LYS A 218 8.37 8.77 -6.05
C LYS A 218 7.97 8.23 -4.67
N LYS A 219 7.32 9.04 -3.84
CA LYS A 219 6.91 8.72 -2.48
C LYS A 219 5.47 9.10 -2.20
N ILE A 220 4.84 8.34 -1.31
CA ILE A 220 3.54 8.63 -0.71
C ILE A 220 3.74 8.54 0.82
N GLY A 221 3.81 9.68 1.48
CA GLY A 221 4.28 9.77 2.87
C GLY A 221 5.69 9.19 3.00
N ASP A 222 5.85 8.20 3.90
CA ASP A 222 7.12 7.51 4.13
C ASP A 222 7.40 6.35 3.16
N LEU A 223 6.41 5.98 2.35
CA LEU A 223 6.49 4.84 1.44
C LEU A 223 7.10 5.23 0.10
N ARG A 224 7.90 4.33 -0.46
CA ARG A 224 8.46 4.47 -1.81
C ARG A 224 7.70 3.61 -2.79
N ILE A 225 7.34 4.17 -3.94
CA ILE A 225 6.81 3.40 -5.06
C ILE A 225 7.99 2.66 -5.74
N PRO A 226 7.82 1.39 -6.15
CA PRO A 226 8.86 0.67 -6.92
C PRO A 226 9.32 1.47 -8.15
N GLU A 227 10.63 1.61 -8.34
CA GLU A 227 11.20 2.39 -9.44
C GLU A 227 10.76 1.94 -10.85
N PRO A 228 10.55 0.63 -11.14
CA PRO A 228 9.98 0.21 -12.42
C PRO A 228 8.61 0.80 -12.71
N LEU A 229 7.75 0.91 -11.68
CA LEU A 229 6.43 1.54 -11.81
C LEU A 229 6.56 3.04 -12.04
N ILE A 230 7.41 3.72 -11.27
CA ILE A 230 7.67 5.16 -11.50
C ILE A 230 8.14 5.41 -12.93
N SER A 231 9.08 4.60 -13.42
CA SER A 231 9.58 4.71 -14.80
C SER A 231 8.45 4.52 -15.81
N ALA A 232 7.58 3.51 -15.62
CA ALA A 232 6.46 3.25 -16.51
C ALA A 232 5.40 4.37 -16.45
N PHE A 233 5.05 4.86 -15.26
CA PHE A 233 4.07 5.93 -15.07
C PHE A 233 4.48 7.22 -15.75
N ARG A 234 5.77 7.58 -15.68
CA ARG A 234 6.32 8.79 -16.31
C ARG A 234 6.24 8.78 -17.83
N GLN A 235 6.21 7.59 -18.43
CA GLN A 235 6.03 7.37 -19.87
C GLN A 235 4.54 7.23 -20.25
N GLY A 236 3.64 7.17 -19.27
CA GLY A 236 2.20 7.03 -19.50
C GLY A 236 1.60 8.23 -20.22
N PHE A 237 0.43 8.03 -20.82
CA PHE A 237 -0.33 9.09 -21.46
C PHE A 237 -0.99 9.96 -20.38
N CYS A 238 -0.71 11.26 -20.39
CA CYS A 238 -1.24 12.17 -19.38
C CYS A 238 -2.61 12.72 -19.79
N ILE A 239 -3.50 12.84 -18.82
CA ILE A 239 -4.67 13.71 -18.87
C ILE A 239 -4.56 14.73 -17.76
N ASN A 240 -5.02 15.96 -17.98
CA ASN A 240 -4.93 17.01 -16.98
C ASN A 240 -6.32 17.35 -16.44
N ILE A 241 -6.49 17.29 -15.12
CA ILE A 241 -7.72 17.69 -14.43
C ILE A 241 -7.51 19.09 -13.85
N THR A 242 -8.37 20.03 -14.22
CA THR A 242 -8.34 21.40 -13.73
C THR A 242 -9.64 21.78 -13.04
N ALA A 243 -9.53 22.63 -12.02
CA ALA A 243 -10.67 23.22 -11.32
C ALA A 243 -10.25 24.61 -10.83
N ASP A 244 -11.22 25.53 -10.75
CA ASP A 244 -10.97 26.87 -10.22
C ASP A 244 -10.47 26.82 -8.77
N ILE A 245 -9.65 27.80 -8.39
CA ILE A 245 -9.05 27.86 -7.05
C ILE A 245 -10.12 27.86 -5.94
N ASN A 246 -11.28 28.51 -6.16
CA ASN A 246 -12.34 28.53 -5.15
C ASN A 246 -12.99 27.16 -5.00
N LYS A 247 -13.18 26.42 -6.09
CA LYS A 247 -13.71 25.04 -6.05
C LYS A 247 -12.77 24.10 -5.33
N ARG A 248 -11.46 24.22 -5.60
CA ARG A 248 -10.42 23.46 -4.90
C ARG A 248 -10.41 23.77 -3.40
N THR A 249 -10.56 25.05 -3.04
CA THR A 249 -10.66 25.49 -1.64
C THR A 249 -11.89 24.88 -0.95
N ASP A 250 -13.08 24.97 -1.56
CA ASP A 250 -14.31 24.41 -1.00
C ASP A 250 -14.19 22.90 -0.78
N TYR A 251 -13.66 22.17 -1.77
CA TYR A 251 -13.40 20.74 -1.68
C TYR A 251 -12.44 20.40 -0.53
N LEU A 252 -11.34 21.13 -0.40
CA LEU A 252 -10.37 20.89 0.68
C LEU A 252 -10.95 21.19 2.06
N LYS A 253 -11.78 22.23 2.20
CA LYS A 253 -12.47 22.52 3.48
C LYS A 253 -13.36 21.36 3.92
N GLN A 254 -14.07 20.76 2.97
CA GLN A 254 -14.94 19.61 3.25
C GLN A 254 -14.10 18.37 3.60
N ASN A 255 -13.10 18.04 2.76
CA ASN A 255 -12.37 16.77 2.87
C ASN A 255 -11.31 16.78 3.98
N TYR A 256 -10.90 17.95 4.44
CA TYR A 256 -9.96 18.17 5.55
C TYR A 256 -10.59 18.91 6.73
N ALA A 257 -11.92 18.80 6.91
CA ALA A 257 -12.65 19.44 8.01
C ALA A 257 -12.04 19.13 9.39
N HIS A 258 -11.50 17.92 9.59
CA HIS A 258 -10.81 17.56 10.84
C HIS A 258 -9.60 18.45 11.17
N LEU A 259 -8.86 18.96 10.17
CA LEU A 259 -7.75 19.90 10.40
C LEU A 259 -8.23 21.30 10.78
N ILE A 260 -9.43 21.67 10.32
CA ILE A 260 -10.09 22.91 10.72
C ILE A 260 -10.56 22.81 12.17
N LEU A 261 -11.03 21.63 12.59
CA LEU A 261 -11.45 21.34 13.96
C LEU A 261 -10.26 21.20 14.93
N GLU A 262 -9.05 20.90 14.43
CA GLU A 262 -7.83 20.79 15.23
C GLU A 262 -6.67 21.70 14.74
N PRO A 263 -6.78 23.03 14.86
CA PRO A 263 -5.78 23.98 14.34
C PRO A 263 -4.37 23.80 14.91
N SER A 264 -4.24 23.29 16.14
CA SER A 264 -2.94 23.05 16.79
C SER A 264 -2.13 21.97 16.07
N THR A 265 -2.78 20.88 15.65
CA THR A 265 -2.15 19.81 14.87
C THR A 265 -1.67 20.33 13.52
N LEU A 266 -2.48 21.16 12.86
CA LEU A 266 -2.12 21.81 11.60
C LEU A 266 -0.92 22.75 11.77
N ALA A 267 -0.89 23.54 12.84
CA ALA A 267 0.23 24.44 13.13
C ALA A 267 1.57 23.69 13.26
N ILE A 268 1.58 22.50 13.89
CA ILE A 268 2.79 21.67 14.00
C ILE A 268 3.31 21.28 12.59
N GLN A 269 2.42 20.94 11.67
CA GLN A 269 2.82 20.58 10.30
C GLN A 269 3.32 21.79 9.52
N LEU A 270 2.63 22.94 9.61
CA LEU A 270 3.03 24.18 8.93
C LEU A 270 4.40 24.67 9.40
N ASN A 271 4.73 24.52 10.69
CA ASN A 271 6.03 24.91 11.22
C ASN A 271 7.19 24.14 10.55
N LYS A 272 6.98 22.92 10.07
CA LYS A 272 7.99 22.17 9.31
C LYS A 272 8.33 22.81 7.96
N LEU A 273 7.44 23.67 7.44
CA LEU A 273 7.61 24.37 6.17
C LEU A 273 8.40 25.67 6.28
N ARG A 274 8.80 26.11 7.49
CA ARG A 274 9.61 27.33 7.69
C ARG A 274 10.93 27.30 6.94
N SER A 275 11.53 26.12 6.78
CA SER A 275 12.75 25.94 5.98
C SER A 275 12.58 26.33 4.51
N ARG A 276 11.34 26.26 3.99
CA ARG A 276 11.02 26.52 2.60
C ARG A 276 10.37 27.89 2.38
N HIS A 277 9.53 28.33 3.30
CA HIS A 277 8.73 29.56 3.15
C HIS A 277 9.15 30.68 4.11
N GLY A 278 10.19 30.46 4.91
CA GLY A 278 10.65 31.39 5.93
C GLY A 278 9.68 31.49 7.12
N ASN A 279 10.09 32.26 8.12
CA ASN A 279 9.25 32.49 9.29
C ASN A 279 8.01 33.31 8.95
N SER A 280 8.17 34.43 8.25
CA SER A 280 7.08 35.34 7.90
C SER A 280 5.96 34.68 7.11
N GLY A 281 6.28 33.80 6.15
CA GLY A 281 5.28 33.08 5.35
C GLY A 281 4.45 32.11 6.19
N VAL A 282 5.10 31.37 7.09
CA VAL A 282 4.40 30.45 7.99
C VAL A 282 3.62 31.21 9.06
N ASP A 283 4.19 32.28 9.62
CA ASP A 283 3.51 33.13 10.61
C ASP A 283 2.24 33.78 10.04
N PHE A 284 2.28 34.21 8.78
CA PHE A 284 1.10 34.69 8.06
C PHE A 284 0.00 33.64 7.98
N TRP A 285 0.33 32.39 7.62
CA TRP A 285 -0.65 31.30 7.60
C TRP A 285 -1.23 30.97 8.98
N LEU A 286 -0.39 30.99 10.02
CA LEU A 286 -0.84 30.76 11.39
C LEU A 286 -1.76 31.89 11.88
N ASP A 287 -1.50 33.13 11.50
CA ASP A 287 -2.37 34.28 11.79
C ASP A 287 -3.74 34.13 11.12
N LEU A 288 -3.79 33.75 9.84
CA LEU A 288 -5.05 33.49 9.13
C LEU A 288 -5.86 32.37 9.81
N ILE A 289 -5.21 31.28 10.20
CA ILE A 289 -5.84 30.17 10.94
C ILE A 289 -6.41 30.67 12.28
N SER A 290 -5.65 31.48 13.03
CA SER A 290 -6.10 31.99 14.33
C SER A 290 -7.33 32.90 14.24
N LYS A 291 -7.49 33.60 13.11
CA LYS A 291 -8.64 34.46 12.80
C LYS A 291 -9.82 33.72 12.17
N GLY A 292 -9.67 32.43 11.86
CA GLY A 292 -10.68 31.64 11.16
C GLY A 292 -10.79 31.95 9.66
N ASN A 293 -9.80 32.64 9.08
CA ASN A 293 -9.76 33.01 7.65
C ASN A 293 -9.30 31.84 6.78
N TRP A 294 -10.04 30.72 6.83
CA TRP A 294 -9.68 29.46 6.19
C TRP A 294 -9.57 29.55 4.66
N ASP A 295 -10.46 30.30 4.01
CA ASP A 295 -10.47 30.40 2.55
C ASP A 295 -9.19 31.07 2.03
N GLU A 296 -8.76 32.14 2.69
CA GLU A 296 -7.52 32.84 2.36
C GLU A 296 -6.30 31.96 2.65
N PHE A 297 -6.28 31.30 3.81
CA PHE A 297 -5.20 30.38 4.17
C PHE A 297 -5.03 29.27 3.12
N ILE A 298 -6.13 28.60 2.74
CA ILE A 298 -6.09 27.48 1.79
C ILE A 298 -5.66 27.98 0.41
N ARG A 299 -6.22 29.09 -0.08
CA ARG A 299 -5.84 29.67 -1.38
C ARG A 299 -4.35 30.02 -1.43
N ASP A 300 -3.85 30.71 -0.41
CA ASP A 300 -2.46 31.15 -0.35
C ASP A 300 -1.50 29.95 -0.24
N LEU A 301 -1.84 28.96 0.59
CA LEU A 301 -1.07 27.71 0.71
C LEU A 301 -1.04 26.93 -0.61
N LEU A 302 -2.18 26.80 -1.30
CA LEU A 302 -2.26 26.15 -2.60
C LEU A 302 -1.33 26.82 -3.61
N GLN A 303 -1.43 28.14 -3.77
CA GLN A 303 -0.66 28.88 -4.75
C GLN A 303 0.84 28.88 -4.43
N LYS A 304 1.22 29.24 -3.19
CA LYS A 304 2.63 29.46 -2.83
C LYS A 304 3.40 28.17 -2.55
N HIS A 305 2.74 27.12 -2.04
CA HIS A 305 3.41 25.87 -1.71
C HIS A 305 3.19 24.78 -2.76
N TYR A 306 1.93 24.45 -3.03
CA TYR A 306 1.59 23.29 -3.86
C TYR A 306 1.77 23.59 -5.34
N ASP A 307 1.03 24.55 -5.89
CA ASP A 307 0.96 24.78 -7.33
C ASP A 307 2.32 25.19 -7.90
N ALA A 308 3.07 26.03 -7.19
CA ALA A 308 4.43 26.42 -7.54
C ALA A 308 5.41 25.22 -7.67
N SER A 309 5.19 24.15 -6.89
CA SER A 309 6.00 22.93 -6.92
C SER A 309 5.49 21.93 -7.95
N TYR A 310 4.17 21.73 -7.98
CA TYR A 310 3.53 20.67 -8.74
C TYR A 310 3.64 20.89 -10.24
N SER A 311 3.41 22.11 -10.74
CA SER A 311 3.48 22.38 -12.18
C SER A 311 4.87 22.09 -12.75
N LYS A 312 5.94 22.54 -12.07
CA LYS A 312 7.33 22.25 -12.47
C LYS A 312 7.65 20.76 -12.38
N SER A 313 7.18 20.09 -11.33
CA SER A 313 7.40 18.67 -11.13
C SER A 313 6.69 17.83 -12.19
N MET A 314 5.44 18.15 -12.52
CA MET A 314 4.65 17.42 -13.53
C MET A 314 5.30 17.55 -14.91
N GLN A 315 5.60 18.78 -15.34
CA GLN A 315 6.29 19.05 -16.60
C GLN A 315 7.64 18.34 -16.72
N LYS A 316 8.39 18.27 -15.61
CA LYS A 316 9.70 17.62 -15.60
C LYS A 316 9.61 16.09 -15.61
N ASN A 317 8.63 15.51 -14.93
CA ASN A 317 8.61 14.07 -14.66
C ASN A 317 7.72 13.29 -15.62
N PHE A 318 6.67 13.89 -16.18
CA PHE A 318 5.71 13.20 -17.04
C PHE A 318 5.83 13.71 -18.48
N HIS A 319 6.22 12.81 -19.39
CA HIS A 319 6.66 13.21 -20.72
C HIS A 319 5.56 13.80 -21.59
N THR A 320 4.34 13.29 -21.46
CA THR A 320 3.18 13.70 -22.27
C THR A 320 2.36 14.82 -21.61
N PHE A 321 2.80 15.36 -20.47
CA PHE A 321 1.98 16.31 -19.69
C PHE A 321 1.68 17.62 -20.43
N LEU A 322 2.63 18.16 -21.21
CA LEU A 322 2.43 19.41 -21.94
C LEU A 322 1.40 19.29 -23.08
N GLU A 323 1.16 18.08 -23.56
CA GLU A 323 0.21 17.76 -24.63
C GLU A 323 -1.07 17.12 -24.09
N ALA A 324 -1.20 17.02 -22.77
CA ALA A 324 -2.30 16.32 -22.12
C ALA A 324 -3.64 17.03 -22.41
N PRO A 325 -4.68 16.31 -22.84
CA PRO A 325 -6.02 16.88 -22.94
C PRO A 325 -6.50 17.33 -21.56
N ASN A 326 -7.13 18.49 -21.56
CA ASN A 326 -7.57 19.15 -20.33
C ASN A 326 -9.06 18.89 -20.07
N TYR A 327 -9.37 18.31 -18.90
CA TYR A 327 -10.72 18.10 -18.40
C TYR A 327 -10.98 19.12 -17.28
N GLN A 328 -11.69 20.19 -17.61
CA GLN A 328 -12.09 21.22 -16.66
C GLN A 328 -13.32 20.77 -15.88
N LEU A 329 -13.22 20.78 -14.56
CA LEU A 329 -14.32 20.52 -13.63
C LEU A 329 -14.93 21.83 -13.16
N ASP A 330 -16.16 22.11 -13.60
CA ASP A 330 -16.93 23.29 -13.15
C ASP A 330 -17.40 23.15 -11.70
N THR A 331 -17.62 21.92 -11.25
CA THR A 331 -17.87 21.56 -9.86
C THR A 331 -17.11 20.28 -9.50
N LEU A 332 -16.81 20.12 -8.21
CA LEU A 332 -16.20 18.90 -7.67
C LEU A 332 -17.26 18.00 -7.01
N SER A 333 -18.50 18.06 -7.49
CA SER A 333 -19.59 17.20 -7.04
C SER A 333 -19.42 15.78 -7.60
N HIS A 334 -20.04 14.81 -6.95
CA HIS A 334 -20.05 13.42 -7.43
C HIS A 334 -20.54 13.32 -8.88
N ASP A 335 -21.60 14.04 -9.25
CA ASP A 335 -22.19 13.96 -10.60
C ASP A 335 -21.26 14.53 -11.68
N ALA A 336 -20.56 15.63 -11.37
CA ALA A 336 -19.56 16.20 -12.28
C ALA A 336 -18.36 15.25 -12.45
N LEU A 337 -17.90 14.61 -11.37
CA LEU A 337 -16.85 13.61 -11.44
C LEU A 337 -17.30 12.38 -12.24
N SER A 338 -18.51 11.87 -12.00
CA SER A 338 -19.09 10.74 -12.73
C SER A 338 -19.16 11.00 -14.23
N SER A 339 -19.71 12.16 -14.62
CA SER A 339 -19.83 12.55 -16.04
C SER A 339 -18.46 12.71 -16.71
N THR A 340 -17.49 13.28 -15.98
CA THR A 340 -16.11 13.42 -16.48
C THR A 340 -15.45 12.06 -16.67
N VAL A 341 -15.68 11.13 -15.75
CA VAL A 341 -15.15 9.76 -15.84
C VAL A 341 -15.77 9.00 -17.01
N GLU A 342 -17.06 9.17 -17.29
CA GLU A 342 -17.70 8.58 -18.47
C GLU A 342 -17.01 9.04 -19.77
N ALA A 343 -16.76 10.35 -19.90
CA ALA A 343 -16.07 10.93 -21.04
C ALA A 343 -14.61 10.48 -21.15
N ILE A 344 -13.90 10.38 -20.02
CA ILE A 344 -12.53 9.84 -19.98
C ILE A 344 -12.55 8.38 -20.45
N LEU A 345 -13.41 7.54 -19.87
CA LEU A 345 -13.48 6.12 -20.22
C LEU A 345 -13.84 5.95 -21.70
N SER A 346 -14.78 6.72 -22.26
CA SER A 346 -15.12 6.61 -23.70
C SER A 346 -13.94 6.94 -24.62
N ASN A 347 -13.04 7.83 -24.20
CA ASN A 347 -11.91 8.26 -25.02
C ASN A 347 -10.71 7.31 -24.97
N TYR A 348 -10.65 6.41 -23.98
CA TYR A 348 -9.47 5.58 -23.76
C TYR A 348 -9.75 4.08 -23.55
N SER A 349 -11.02 3.64 -23.52
CA SER A 349 -11.41 2.23 -23.29
C SER A 349 -11.02 1.29 -24.43
#